data_AF-A0A9P1P9Y7-F1
#
_entry.id   AF-A0A9P1P9Y7-F1
#
_cell.length_a   1.000
_cell.length_b   1.000
_cell.length_c   1.000
_cell.angle_alpha   90.00
_cell.angle_beta   90.00
_cell.angle_gamma   90.00
#
_symmetry.space_group_name_H-M   'P 1'
#
loop_
_entity.id
_entity.type
_entity.pdbx_description
1 polymer ?
#
loop_
_entity_poly.entity_id
_entity_poly.type
_entity_poly.pdbx_seq_one_letter_code
_entity_poly.pdbx_strand_id
1 'polypeptide(L)'
;MEEFLNFLDNNLYLNGFNLLQITDNKILIFKSFSKYSKCIYIKLIDDSVEVKINKVFDVYGFYNGIERLIIPTNKFTNMDSSLKYIQKNCK
;
A
#
# COMPACT_ATOMS: atom_id res chain seq x y z
N MET A 1 -4.54 -8.46 13.76
CA MET A 1 -3.90 -8.43 12.42
C MET A 1 -4.48 -9.51 11.54
N GLU A 2 -4.44 -10.79 11.94
CA GLU A 2 -4.97 -11.92 11.17
C GLU A 2 -6.39 -11.68 10.62
N GLU A 3 -7.29 -11.12 11.43
CA GLU A 3 -8.62 -10.67 11.01
C GLU A 3 -8.58 -9.69 9.83
N PHE A 4 -7.70 -8.69 9.85
CA PHE A 4 -7.57 -7.70 8.79
C PHE A 4 -6.93 -8.29 7.52
N LEU A 5 -5.97 -9.21 7.66
CA LEU A 5 -5.41 -9.94 6.52
C LEU A 5 -6.48 -10.79 5.85
N ASN A 6 -7.21 -11.59 6.62
CA ASN A 6 -8.34 -12.37 6.14
C ASN A 6 -9.41 -11.48 5.49
N PHE A 7 -9.67 -10.30 6.07
CA PHE A 7 -10.58 -9.31 5.49
C PHE A 7 -10.08 -8.80 4.13
N LEU A 8 -8.79 -8.45 4.00
CA LEU A 8 -8.22 -8.02 2.73
C LEU A 8 -8.23 -9.16 1.70
N ASP A 9 -7.83 -10.37 2.07
CA ASP A 9 -7.79 -11.52 1.16
C ASP A 9 -9.19 -11.86 0.60
N ASN A 10 -10.24 -11.67 1.40
CA ASN A 10 -11.62 -11.91 0.98
C ASN A 10 -12.25 -10.78 0.15
N ASN A 11 -11.76 -9.53 0.28
CA ASN A 11 -12.48 -8.37 -0.25
C ASN A 11 -11.66 -7.48 -1.20
N LEU A 12 -10.33 -7.62 -1.23
CA LEU A 12 -9.45 -6.77 -2.02
C LEU A 12 -9.11 -7.40 -3.37
N TYR A 13 -9.50 -6.71 -4.45
CA TYR A 13 -9.09 -7.07 -5.80
C TYR A 13 -7.75 -6.40 -6.12
N LEU A 14 -6.67 -7.19 -6.17
CA LEU A 14 -5.31 -6.69 -6.34
C LEU A 14 -5.00 -6.15 -7.74
N ASN A 15 -5.74 -6.50 -8.79
CA ASN A 15 -5.54 -5.97 -10.16
C ASN A 15 -4.06 -6.02 -10.64
N GLY A 16 -3.37 -7.13 -10.34
CA GLY A 16 -1.96 -7.35 -10.67
C GLY A 16 -0.96 -6.61 -9.77
N PHE A 17 -1.41 -6.08 -8.63
CA PHE A 17 -0.53 -5.74 -7.51
C PHE A 17 -0.22 -7.01 -6.72
N ASN A 18 0.91 -6.99 -6.01
CA ASN A 18 1.32 -8.02 -5.07
C ASN A 18 1.10 -7.53 -3.64
N LEU A 19 0.63 -8.41 -2.76
CA LEU A 19 0.51 -8.17 -1.32
C LEU A 19 1.66 -8.88 -0.60
N LEU A 20 2.33 -8.16 0.31
CA LEU A 20 3.43 -8.67 1.12
C LEU A 20 3.25 -8.20 2.56
N GLN A 21 3.20 -9.14 3.51
CA GLN A 21 3.30 -8.82 4.92
C GLN A 21 4.77 -8.52 5.27
N ILE A 22 5.04 -7.32 5.80
CA ILE A 22 6.41 -6.92 6.19
C ILE A 22 6.65 -7.24 7.66
N THR A 23 5.69 -6.90 8.52
CA THR A 23 5.71 -7.20 9.96
C THR A 23 4.31 -7.58 10.42
N ASP A 24 4.17 -7.98 11.68
CA ASP A 24 2.90 -8.34 12.32
C ASP A 24 1.86 -7.21 12.36
N ASN A 25 2.21 -6.00 11.94
CA ASN A 25 1.29 -4.87 11.84
C ASN A 25 1.49 -4.03 10.59
N LYS A 26 2.30 -4.48 9.62
CA LYS A 26 2.57 -3.76 8.37
C LYS A 26 2.41 -4.66 7.17
N ILE A 27 1.65 -4.18 6.20
CA ILE A 27 1.43 -4.79 4.90
C ILE A 27 1.91 -3.80 3.83
N LEU A 28 2.51 -4.32 2.77
CA LEU A 28 2.83 -3.58 1.58
C LEU A 28 2.09 -4.19 0.40
N ILE A 29 1.37 -3.35 -0.33
CA ILE A 29 0.80 -3.70 -1.62
C ILE A 29 1.55 -2.93 -2.69
N PHE A 30 2.11 -3.61 -3.68
CA PHE A 30 2.95 -2.95 -4.67
C PHE A 30 2.78 -3.49 -6.08
N LYS A 31 3.02 -2.61 -7.06
CA LYS A 31 3.07 -2.97 -8.47
C LYS A 31 4.12 -2.12 -9.17
N SER A 32 4.96 -2.76 -9.96
CA SER A 32 5.94 -2.09 -10.80
C SER A 32 5.29 -1.73 -12.13
N PHE A 33 5.39 -0.45 -12.49
CA PHE A 33 5.06 0.09 -13.81
C PHE A 33 6.36 0.43 -14.55
N SER A 34 6.28 0.66 -15.85
CA SER A 34 7.45 0.97 -16.69
C SER A 34 8.30 2.15 -16.21
N LYS A 35 7.70 3.12 -15.48
CA LYS A 35 8.39 4.33 -15.02
C LYS A 35 8.55 4.44 -13.51
N TYR A 36 7.80 3.66 -12.74
CA TYR A 36 7.80 3.76 -11.27
C TYR A 36 7.16 2.53 -10.65
N SER A 37 7.48 2.25 -9.39
CA SER A 37 6.73 1.30 -8.57
C SER A 37 5.74 2.05 -7.68
N LYS A 38 4.48 1.64 -7.70
CA LYS A 38 3.48 2.13 -6.76
C LYS A 38 3.51 1.25 -5.53
N CYS A 39 3.65 1.85 -4.36
CA CYS A 39 3.69 1.16 -3.07
C CYS A 39 2.61 1.72 -2.16
N ILE A 40 1.76 0.86 -1.63
CA ILE A 40 0.71 1.17 -0.65
C ILE A 40 1.11 0.47 0.64
N TYR A 41 1.61 1.25 1.58
CA TYR A 41 1.96 0.78 2.92
C TYR A 41 0.74 0.90 3.81
N ILE A 42 0.37 -0.20 4.44
CA ILE A 42 -0.74 -0.29 5.38
C ILE A 42 -0.13 -0.63 6.74
N LYS A 43 -0.47 0.14 7.76
CA LYS A 43 -0.04 -0.11 9.14
C LYS A 43 -1.27 -0.18 10.03
N LEU A 44 -1.36 -1.23 10.83
CA LEU A 44 -2.37 -1.33 11.88
C LEU A 44 -1.83 -0.76 13.19
N ILE A 45 -2.62 0.11 13.83
CA ILE A 45 -2.33 0.73 15.12
C ILE A 45 -3.62 0.74 15.92
N ASP A 46 -3.66 -0.07 16.98
CA ASP A 46 -4.84 -0.24 17.85
C ASP A 46 -6.11 -0.40 17.00
N ASP A 47 -7.06 0.53 17.12
CA ASP A 47 -8.34 0.53 16.40
C ASP A 47 -8.30 1.31 15.07
N SER A 48 -7.12 1.46 14.48
CA SER A 48 -6.94 2.26 13.27
C SER A 48 -6.05 1.64 12.21
N VAL A 49 -6.40 1.94 10.97
CA VAL A 49 -5.66 1.55 9.76
C VAL A 49 -5.04 2.81 9.16
N GLU A 50 -3.71 2.87 9.12
CA GLU A 50 -2.98 3.92 8.41
C GLU A 50 -2.57 3.43 7.04
N VAL A 51 -2.91 4.18 5.99
CA VAL A 51 -2.56 3.87 4.60
C VAL A 51 -1.72 5.00 4.03
N LYS A 52 -0.48 4.69 3.64
CA LYS A 52 0.47 5.59 3.01
C LYS A 52 0.76 5.11 1.59
N ILE A 53 0.76 6.03 0.62
CA ILE A 53 1.04 5.70 -0.77
C ILE A 53 2.31 6.42 -1.21
N ASN A 54 3.23 5.68 -1.80
CA ASN A 54 4.42 6.23 -2.42
C ASN A 54 4.47 5.83 -3.90
N LYS A 55 4.96 6.72 -4.74
CA LYS A 55 5.51 6.34 -6.05
C LYS A 55 7.02 6.37 -5.95
N VAL A 56 7.65 5.24 -6.21
CA VAL A 56 9.10 5.05 -6.13
C VAL A 56 9.64 5.02 -7.55
N PHE A 57 10.53 5.93 -7.89
CA PHE A 57 11.15 6.04 -9.20
C PHE A 57 12.58 5.55 -9.08
N ASP A 58 12.91 4.54 -9.88
CA ASP A 58 14.29 4.13 -10.10
C ASP A 58 14.84 5.02 -11.21
N VAL A 59 15.74 5.94 -10.86
CA VAL A 59 16.27 6.98 -11.76
C VAL A 59 17.69 6.69 -12.20
N TYR A 60 18.12 5.42 -12.14
CA TYR A 60 19.48 4.95 -12.48
C TYR A 60 20.03 5.52 -13.81
N GLY A 61 19.17 5.83 -14.79
CA GLY A 61 19.56 6.44 -16.06
C GLY A 61 19.93 7.94 -16.03
N PHE A 62 19.52 8.69 -15.01
CA PHE A 62 19.85 10.11 -14.83
C PHE A 62 20.91 10.33 -13.77
N TYR A 63 20.79 9.58 -12.66
CA TYR A 63 21.77 9.52 -11.59
C TYR A 63 21.51 8.24 -10.78
N ASN A 64 22.53 7.73 -10.09
CA ASN A 64 22.38 6.53 -9.28
C ASN A 64 21.60 6.83 -7.99
N GLY A 65 20.27 6.81 -8.06
CA GLY A 65 19.40 7.15 -6.94
C GLY A 65 17.98 6.62 -7.07
N ILE A 66 17.25 6.71 -5.95
CA ILE A 66 15.84 6.37 -5.84
C ILE A 66 15.08 7.61 -5.40
N GLU A 67 14.14 8.08 -6.22
CA GLU A 67 13.24 9.15 -5.84
C GLU A 67 11.92 8.60 -5.30
N ARG A 68 11.30 9.35 -4.40
CA ARG A 68 10.02 8.98 -3.80
C ARG A 68 9.08 10.18 -3.80
N LEU A 69 7.97 10.05 -4.52
CA LEU A 69 6.83 10.95 -4.33
C LEU A 69 6.00 10.42 -3.17
N ILE A 70 6.05 11.11 -2.04
CA ILE A 70 5.33 10.77 -0.82
C ILE A 70 3.94 11.42 -0.86
N ILE A 71 2.89 10.61 -0.82
CA ILE A 71 1.51 11.09 -0.69
C ILE A 71 1.15 11.13 0.81
N PRO A 72 0.36 12.12 1.28
CA PRO A 72 -0.09 12.19 2.67
C PRO A 72 -0.72 10.87 3.13
N THR A 73 -0.41 10.51 4.38
CA THR A 73 -0.94 9.30 5.01
C THR A 73 -2.40 9.53 5.39
N ASN A 74 -3.26 8.57 5.09
CA ASN A 74 -4.66 8.60 5.50
C ASN A 74 -4.88 7.61 6.65
N LYS A 75 -5.63 8.03 7.66
CA LYS A 75 -5.96 7.21 8.83
C LYS A 75 -7.45 6.90 8.81
N PHE A 76 -7.80 5.64 9.06
CA PHE A 76 -9.17 5.14 9.07
C PHE A 76 -9.44 4.45 10.40
N THR A 77 -10.65 4.63 10.94
CA THR A 77 -11.13 3.97 12.16
C THR A 77 -12.04 2.78 11.86
N ASN A 78 -12.23 2.44 10.59
CA ASN A 78 -13.01 1.28 10.17
C ASN A 78 -12.41 0.61 8.94
N MET A 79 -12.60 -0.70 8.83
CA MET A 79 -12.02 -1.53 7.79
C MET A 79 -12.60 -1.21 6.41
N ASP A 80 -13.91 -0.97 6.29
CA ASP A 80 -14.58 -0.71 5.00
C ASP A 80 -14.08 0.54 4.28
N SER A 81 -13.93 1.67 5.01
CA SER A 81 -13.39 2.90 4.43
C SER A 81 -11.93 2.73 4.03
N SER A 82 -11.15 1.99 4.84
CA SER A 82 -9.76 1.68 4.49
C SER A 82 -9.69 0.84 3.21
N LEU A 83 -10.55 -0.18 3.08
CA LEU A 83 -10.65 -1.05 1.90
C LEU A 83 -11.01 -0.25 0.65
N LYS A 84 -12.05 0.60 0.71
CA LYS A 84 -12.45 1.46 -0.42
C LYS A 84 -11.29 2.33 -0.89
N TYR A 85 -10.53 2.89 0.05
CA TYR A 85 -9.36 3.71 -0.26
C TYR A 85 -8.22 2.88 -0.89
N ILE A 86 -7.90 1.72 -0.32
CA ILE A 86 -6.88 0.80 -0.85
C ILE A 86 -7.27 0.33 -2.26
N GLN A 87 -8.52 -0.12 -2.45
CA GLN A 87 -9.06 -0.61 -3.72
C GLN A 87 -9.04 0.46 -4.81
N LYS A 88 -9.39 1.72 -4.47
CA LYS A 88 -9.26 2.86 -5.40
C LYS A 88 -7.83 3.05 -5.87
N ASN A 89 -6.85 2.71 -5.04
CA ASN A 89 -5.43 2.84 -5.33
C ASN A 89 -4.79 1.57 -5.92
N CYS A 90 -5.48 0.43 -5.93
CA CYS A 90 -5.13 -0.77 -6.70
C CYS A 90 -5.76 -0.72 -8.11
N LYS A 91 -5.72 0.45 -8.76
CA LYS A 91 -6.14 0.69 -10.15
C LYS A 91 -4.95 1.20 -10.96
#